data_AF-A0A1C5BTE0-F1
#
_entry.id   AF-A0A1C5BTE0-F1
#
_cell.length_a   1.000
_cell.length_b   1.000
_cell.length_c   1.000
_cell.angle_alpha   90.00
_cell.angle_beta   90.00
_cell.angle_gamma   90.00
#
_symmetry.space_group_name_H-M   'P 1'
#
loop_
_entity.id
_entity.type
_entity.pdbx_description
1 polymer ?
#
loop_
_entity_poly.entity_id
_entity_poly.type
_entity_poly.pdbx_seq_one_letter_code
_entity_poly.pdbx_strand_id
1 'polypeptide(L)' 'MIGEILPPSVMAEAAYDDPVPGPDEALFPQESAHVARAVAKRRREFTTVRLLARRALHRLG' A
#
# COMPACT_ATOMS: atom_id res chain seq x y z
N MET A 1 -13.35 10.78 3.09
CA MET A 1 -12.25 9.85 2.69
C MET A 1 -12.27 9.61 1.19
N ILE A 2 -11.18 9.13 0.56
CA ILE A 2 -11.15 8.97 -0.90
C ILE A 2 -12.26 8.05 -1.44
N GLY A 3 -12.69 7.04 -0.68
CA GLY A 3 -13.81 6.18 -1.05
C GLY A 3 -15.17 6.90 -1.17
N GLU A 4 -15.37 8.04 -0.49
CA GLU A 4 -16.63 8.80 -0.53
C GLU A 4 -16.80 9.62 -1.82
N ILE A 5 -15.71 9.83 -2.57
CA ILE A 5 -15.70 10.63 -3.81
C ILE A 5 -15.56 9.76 -5.06
N LEU A 6 -15.62 8.43 -4.91
CA LEU A 6 -15.45 7.46 -5.99
C LEU A 6 -16.77 6.75 -6.32
N PRO A 7 -16.99 6.33 -7.58
CA PRO A 7 -18.13 5.49 -7.94
C PRO A 7 -18.12 4.14 -7.21
N PRO A 8 -19.30 3.50 -7.00
CA PRO A 8 -19.40 2.20 -6.32
C PRO A 8 -18.59 1.06 -6.95
N SER A 9 -18.24 1.19 -8.24
CA SER A 9 -17.45 0.22 -8.99
C SER A 9 -15.94 0.30 -8.73
N VAL A 10 -15.46 1.26 -7.93
CA VAL A 10 -14.03 1.48 -7.68
C VAL A 10 -13.64 0.96 -6.31
N MET A 11 -12.62 0.09 -6.25
CA MET A 11 -12.05 -0.37 -4.98
C MET A 11 -10.92 0.57 -4.54
N ALA A 12 -11.03 1.08 -3.31
CA ALA A 12 -10.01 1.93 -2.69
C ALA A 12 -9.76 1.47 -1.25
N GLU A 13 -8.49 1.48 -0.85
CA GLU A 13 -8.02 1.16 0.49
C GLU A 13 -7.18 2.32 1.02
N ALA A 14 -7.31 2.66 2.30
CA ALA A 14 -6.57 3.74 2.94
C ALA A 14 -6.17 3.35 4.37
N ALA A 15 -5.02 3.84 4.83
CA ALA A 15 -4.56 3.73 6.20
C ALA A 15 -4.10 5.12 6.69
N TYR A 16 -4.35 5.41 7.97
CA TYR A 16 -3.92 6.65 8.63
C TYR A 16 -2.70 6.48 9.51
N ASP A 17 -2.33 5.23 9.76
CA ASP A 17 -1.12 4.84 10.45
C ASP A 17 -0.16 4.14 9.48
N ASP A 18 1.08 3.92 9.91
CA ASP A 18 2.04 3.01 9.26
C ASP A 18 1.85 1.61 9.88
N PRO A 19 0.90 0.76 9.40
CA PRO A 19 0.76 -0.59 9.92
C PRO A 19 2.08 -1.34 9.70
N VAL A 20 2.57 -1.99 10.77
CA VAL A 20 3.72 -2.88 10.65
C VAL A 20 3.29 -4.04 9.75
N PRO A 21 3.88 -4.20 8.56
CA PRO A 21 3.46 -5.25 7.64
C PRO A 21 3.71 -6.61 8.27
N GLY A 22 2.76 -7.53 8.14
CA GLY A 22 2.99 -8.94 8.45
C GLY A 22 4.11 -9.54 7.57
N PRO A 23 4.61 -10.76 7.88
CA PRO A 23 5.65 -11.43 7.10
C PRO A 23 5.29 -11.57 5.61
N ASP A 24 4.00 -11.80 5.32
CA ASP A 24 3.47 -11.96 3.97
C ASP A 24 3.11 -10.63 3.29
N GLU A 25 3.31 -9.50 3.98
CA GLU A 25 2.96 -8.15 3.52
C GLU A 25 4.19 -7.31 3.16
N ALA A 26 5.38 -7.92 3.15
CA ALA A 26 6.61 -7.29 2.71
C ALA A 26 6.52 -6.80 1.25
N LEU A 27 7.40 -5.85 0.89
CA LEU A 27 7.56 -5.44 -0.50
C LEU A 27 8.16 -6.57 -1.33
N PHE A 28 7.72 -6.70 -2.58
CA PHE A 28 8.41 -7.56 -3.54
C PHE A 28 9.84 -7.04 -3.80
N PRO A 29 10.77 -7.90 -4.29
CA PRO A 29 12.13 -7.48 -4.59
C PRO A 29 12.21 -6.29 -5.55
N GLN A 30 11.35 -6.28 -6.58
CA GLN A 30 11.25 -5.22 -7.58
C GLN A 30 10.77 -3.91 -6.96
N GLU A 31 9.82 -3.99 -6.02
CA GLU A 31 9.31 -2.82 -5.29
C GLU A 31 10.36 -2.24 -4.33
N SER A 32 11.06 -3.12 -3.62
CA SER A 32 12.12 -2.76 -2.67
C SER A 32 13.26 -1.98 -3.33
N ALA A 33 13.59 -2.31 -4.58
CA ALA A 33 14.63 -1.63 -5.36
C ALA A 33 14.35 -0.12 -5.53
N HIS A 34 13.08 0.29 -5.63
CA HIS A 34 12.71 1.70 -5.81
C HIS A 34 12.95 2.57 -4.57
N VAL A 35 12.99 1.96 -3.38
CA VAL A 35 13.15 2.68 -2.11
C VAL A 35 14.42 2.29 -1.36
N ALA A 36 15.34 1.58 -2.02
CA ALA A 36 16.57 1.06 -1.42
C ALA A 36 17.45 2.16 -0.79
N ARG A 37 17.49 3.34 -1.41
CA ARG A 37 18.27 4.51 -0.94
C ARG A 37 17.41 5.56 -0.21
N ALA A 38 16.13 5.27 0.01
CA ALA A 38 15.21 6.22 0.62
C ALA A 38 15.33 6.22 2.15
N VAL A 39 15.05 7.37 2.75
CA VAL A 39 14.96 7.51 4.22
C VAL A 39 13.87 6.60 4.80
N ALA A 40 14.01 6.23 6.08
CA ALA A 40 13.11 5.30 6.75
C ALA A 40 11.62 5.68 6.65
N LYS A 41 11.31 6.98 6.78
CA LYS A 41 9.94 7.50 6.62
C LYS A 41 9.35 7.18 5.25
N ARG A 42 10.12 7.40 4.18
CA ARG A 42 9.68 7.13 2.81
C ARG A 42 9.52 5.64 2.53
N ARG A 43 10.40 4.80 3.11
CA ARG A 43 10.29 3.35 3.01
C ARG A 43 9.00 2.84 3.63
N ARG A 44 8.64 3.34 4.83
CA ARG A 44 7.37 2.97 5.49
C ARG A 44 6.15 3.38 4.67
N GLU A 45 6.08 4.65 4.27
CA GLU A 45 4.99 5.17 3.45
C GLU A 45 4.79 4.34 2.17
N PHE A 46 5.89 4.07 1.45
CA PHE A 46 5.84 3.29 0.21
C PHE A 46 5.36 1.86 0.45
N THR A 47 5.85 1.20 1.50
CA THR A 47 5.39 -0.14 1.88
C THR A 47 3.90 -0.16 2.19
N THR A 48 3.41 0.79 3.00
CA THR A 48 2.00 0.92 3.34
C THR A 48 1.13 1.07 2.09
N VAL A 49 1.48 1.98 1.18
CA VAL A 49 0.69 2.22 -0.03
C VAL A 49 0.70 1.00 -0.96
N ARG A 50 1.83 0.28 -1.08
CA ARG A 50 1.89 -0.96 -1.89
C ARG A 50 1.03 -2.07 -1.31
N LEU A 51 1.00 -2.20 0.02
CA LEU A 51 0.11 -3.13 0.70
C LEU A 51 -1.37 -2.79 0.44
N LEU A 52 -1.75 -1.52 0.61
CA LEU A 52 -3.13 -1.07 0.35
C LEU A 52 -3.53 -1.29 -1.12
N ALA A 53 -2.62 -1.03 -2.06
CA ALA A 53 -2.86 -1.30 -3.47
C ALA A 53 -3.12 -2.80 -3.72
N ARG A 54 -2.32 -3.71 -3.14
CA ARG A 54 -2.56 -5.16 -3.25
C ARG A 54 -3.89 -5.59 -2.64
N ARG A 55 -4.28 -5.04 -1.49
CA ARG A 55 -5.58 -5.31 -0.87
C ARG A 55 -6.73 -4.83 -1.75
N ALA A 56 -6.62 -3.63 -2.33
CA ALA A 56 -7.61 -3.11 -3.27
C ALA A 56 -7.72 -3.97 -4.53
N LEU A 57 -6.58 -4.41 -5.09
CA LEU A 57 -6.55 -5.31 -6.24
C LEU A 57 -7.19 -6.67 -5.91
N HIS A 58 -6.88 -7.26 -4.75
CA HIS A 58 -7.48 -8.53 -4.34
C HIS A 58 -9.01 -8.47 -4.24
N ARG A 59 -9.58 -7.31 -3.90
CA ARG A 59 -11.03 -7.09 -3.88
C ARG A 59 -11.67 -6.96 -5.26
N LEU A 60 -10.88 -6.70 -6.31
CA LEU A 60 -11.38 -6.62 -7.69
C LEU A 60 -11.53 -7.99 -8.36
N GLY A 61 -10.89 -9.03 -7.83
CA GLY A 61 -10.78 -10.36 -8.44
C GLY A 61 -9.46 -10.57 -9.16
#